data_AF-A0A973BGM2-F1
#
_entry.id   AF-A0A973BGM2-F1
#
_cell.length_a   1.000
_cell.length_b   1.000
_cell.length_c   1.000
_cell.angle_alpha   90.00
_cell.angle_beta   90.00
_cell.angle_gamma   90.00
#
_symmetry.space_group_name_H-M   'P 1'
#
loop_
_entity.id
_entity.type
_entity.pdbx_description
1 polymer ?
#
loop_
_entity_poly.entity_id
_entity_poly.type
_entity_poly.pdbx_seq_one_letter_code
_entity_poly.pdbx_strand_id
1 'polypeptide(L)'
;MFFQFLKWAVRLFLAVIVLSGMSACTMLGLNYASLETDNKPTPRPDLTLPFDAAATRATFEEELYGPWPGNLPVSASEPRIIDADYLDGRGTLEEMTLTIGEGEGARSFPVVIAVPNEARERPVPLLISQTFSDNCSVFPNDPVTEFGGTICDGT
;
A
#
# COMPACT_ATOMS: atom_id res chain seq x y z
N MET A 1 -59.36 -24.95 -25.45
CA MET A 1 -59.31 -24.21 -24.16
C MET A 1 -58.28 -24.79 -23.19
N PHE A 2 -58.32 -26.11 -22.90
CA PHE A 2 -57.39 -26.77 -21.96
C PHE A 2 -55.89 -26.61 -22.31
N PHE A 3 -55.50 -26.85 -23.57
CA PHE A 3 -54.10 -26.70 -24.01
C PHE A 3 -53.58 -25.25 -23.90
N GLN A 4 -54.46 -24.27 -24.05
CA GLN A 4 -54.09 -22.86 -23.93
C GLN A 4 -53.90 -22.48 -22.45
N PHE A 5 -54.74 -23.02 -21.57
CA PHE A 5 -54.58 -22.87 -20.12
C PHE A 5 -53.28 -23.51 -19.63
N LEU A 6 -52.97 -24.75 -20.06
CA LEU A 6 -51.72 -25.43 -19.71
C LEU A 6 -50.48 -24.66 -20.18
N LYS A 7 -50.52 -24.14 -21.41
CA LYS A 7 -49.43 -23.32 -21.97
C LYS A 7 -49.22 -22.02 -21.18
N TRP A 8 -50.30 -21.38 -20.72
CA TRP A 8 -50.22 -20.20 -19.87
C TRP A 8 -49.71 -20.53 -18.48
N ALA A 9 -50.15 -21.62 -17.87
CA ALA A 9 -49.67 -22.08 -16.57
C ALA A 9 -48.16 -22.37 -16.57
N VAL A 10 -47.66 -23.06 -17.60
CA VAL A 10 -46.22 -23.33 -17.76
C VAL A 10 -45.41 -22.04 -17.92
N ARG A 11 -45.92 -21.07 -18.70
CA ARG A 11 -45.26 -19.77 -18.87
C ARG A 11 -45.22 -18.96 -17.57
N LEU A 12 -46.31 -18.96 -16.81
CA LEU A 12 -46.39 -18.29 -15.53
C LEU A 12 -45.43 -18.92 -14.52
N PHE A 13 -45.36 -20.25 -14.48
CA PHE A 13 -44.41 -20.97 -13.64
C PHE A 13 -42.96 -20.66 -14.00
N LEU A 14 -42.60 -20.66 -15.29
CA LEU A 14 -41.27 -20.27 -15.75
C LEU A 14 -40.94 -18.80 -15.42
N ALA A 15 -41.91 -17.89 -15.57
CA ALA A 15 -41.74 -16.49 -15.21
C ALA A 15 -41.47 -16.33 -13.70
N VAL A 16 -42.17 -17.08 -12.84
CA VAL A 16 -41.92 -17.10 -11.39
C VAL A 16 -40.52 -17.61 -11.07
N ILE A 17 -40.04 -18.67 -11.75
CA ILE A 17 -38.68 -19.19 -11.53
C ILE A 17 -37.63 -18.13 -11.90
N VAL A 18 -37.77 -17.49 -13.05
CA VAL A 18 -36.82 -16.47 -13.51
C VAL A 18 -36.83 -15.26 -12.59
N LEU A 19 -38.01 -14.76 -12.21
CA LEU A 19 -38.14 -13.65 -11.26
C LEU A 19 -37.57 -14.00 -9.87
N SER A 20 -37.82 -15.22 -9.39
CA SER A 20 -37.26 -15.71 -8.13
C SER A 20 -35.73 -15.80 -8.18
N GLY A 21 -35.18 -16.32 -9.28
CA GLY A 21 -33.73 -16.43 -9.50
C GLY A 21 -33.04 -15.07 -9.64
N MET A 22 -33.71 -14.07 -10.20
CA MET A 22 -33.20 -12.68 -10.24
C MET A 22 -33.37 -11.95 -8.91
N SER A 23 -34.35 -12.34 -8.08
CA SER A 23 -34.54 -11.81 -6.71
C SER A 23 -33.64 -12.45 -5.66
N ALA A 24 -32.98 -13.58 -5.99
CA ALA A 24 -31.80 -14.07 -5.30
C ALA A 24 -30.60 -13.19 -5.67
N CYS A 25 -30.74 -11.91 -5.34
CA CYS A 25 -29.70 -10.90 -5.40
C CYS A 25 -28.42 -11.50 -4.85
N THR A 26 -27.35 -11.44 -5.63
CA THR A 26 -26.01 -11.46 -5.06
C THR A 26 -26.04 -10.52 -3.87
N MET A 27 -25.75 -11.04 -2.68
CA MET A 27 -25.52 -10.19 -1.53
C MET A 27 -24.30 -9.34 -1.91
N LEU A 28 -24.54 -8.14 -2.44
CA LEU A 28 -23.59 -7.04 -2.42
C LEU A 28 -23.49 -6.59 -0.95
N GLY A 29 -23.05 -7.52 -0.11
CA GLY A 29 -22.59 -7.22 1.22
C GLY A 29 -21.31 -6.44 1.00
N LEU A 30 -21.38 -5.13 1.18
CA LEU A 30 -20.20 -4.41 1.65
C LEU A 30 -19.80 -5.16 2.92
N ASN A 31 -18.69 -5.91 2.86
CA ASN A 31 -18.11 -6.57 4.01
C ASN A 31 -17.63 -5.48 4.97
N TYR A 32 -18.57 -4.85 5.68
CA TYR A 32 -18.28 -4.19 6.94
C TYR A 32 -17.68 -5.25 7.85
N ALA A 33 -16.74 -4.85 8.71
CA ALA A 33 -16.04 -5.73 9.63
C ALA A 33 -17.05 -6.63 10.39
N SER A 34 -17.29 -7.82 9.85
CA SER A 34 -18.30 -8.74 10.39
C SER A 34 -17.72 -9.34 11.66
N LEU A 35 -18.48 -9.20 12.75
CA LEU A 35 -18.13 -9.83 14.03
C LEU A 35 -18.36 -11.35 14.01
N GLU A 36 -19.00 -11.88 12.96
CA GLU A 36 -19.09 -13.31 12.75
C GLU A 36 -17.74 -13.82 12.24
N THR A 37 -17.02 -14.55 13.10
CA THR A 37 -15.72 -15.16 12.78
C THR A 37 -15.85 -16.64 12.43
N ASP A 38 -16.91 -17.30 12.90
CA ASP A 38 -17.05 -18.77 12.83
C ASP A 38 -17.31 -19.29 11.41
N ASN A 39 -17.80 -18.43 10.51
CA ASN A 39 -18.02 -18.74 9.11
C ASN A 39 -16.83 -18.39 8.20
N LYS A 40 -15.72 -17.91 8.77
CA LYS A 40 -14.53 -17.50 8.01
C LYS A 40 -13.50 -18.64 7.96
N PRO A 41 -12.68 -18.70 6.90
CA PRO A 41 -11.55 -19.62 6.86
C PRO A 41 -10.62 -19.39 8.06
N THR A 42 -9.97 -20.46 8.51
CA THR A 42 -8.92 -20.37 9.53
C THR A 42 -7.84 -19.37 9.09
N PRO A 43 -7.40 -18.44 9.96
CA PRO A 43 -6.32 -17.51 9.65
C PRO A 43 -5.06 -18.23 9.19
N ARG A 44 -4.37 -17.62 8.22
CA ARG A 44 -3.04 -18.04 7.77
C ARG A 44 -2.15 -16.81 7.67
N PRO A 45 -0.99 -16.76 8.35
CA PRO A 45 -0.48 -17.75 9.31
C PRO A 45 -1.37 -17.89 10.55
N ASP A 46 -1.16 -18.97 11.32
CA ASP A 46 -1.87 -19.15 12.60
C ASP A 46 -1.55 -17.97 13.52
N LEU A 47 -2.59 -17.44 14.19
CA LEU A 47 -2.51 -16.27 15.06
C LEU A 47 -2.37 -16.65 16.54
N THR A 48 -2.16 -17.93 16.85
CA THR A 48 -1.91 -18.39 18.22
C THR A 48 -0.51 -17.99 18.72
N LEU A 49 -0.43 -17.60 20.00
CA LEU A 49 0.82 -17.30 20.68
C LEU A 49 1.41 -18.57 21.33
N PRO A 50 2.74 -18.73 21.34
CA PRO A 50 3.76 -17.83 20.78
C PRO A 50 3.93 -17.99 19.26
N PHE A 51 4.23 -16.88 18.57
CA PHE A 51 4.47 -16.91 17.13
C PHE A 51 5.83 -17.50 16.78
N ASP A 52 5.87 -18.38 15.79
CA ASP A 52 7.10 -18.68 15.06
C ASP A 52 7.30 -17.59 13.99
N ALA A 53 8.20 -16.65 14.26
CA ALA A 53 8.45 -15.51 13.35
C ALA A 53 8.95 -15.95 11.96
N ALA A 54 9.71 -17.04 11.87
CA ALA A 54 10.25 -17.51 10.59
C ALA A 54 9.16 -18.17 9.74
N ALA A 55 8.36 -19.06 10.34
CA ALA A 55 7.23 -19.69 9.67
C ALA A 55 6.16 -18.66 9.28
N THR A 56 5.85 -17.72 10.18
CA THR A 56 4.89 -16.62 9.95
C THR A 56 5.31 -15.77 8.75
N ARG A 57 6.59 -15.38 8.67
CA ARG A 57 7.11 -14.61 7.52
C ARG A 57 6.98 -15.41 6.22
N ALA A 58 7.35 -16.70 6.24
CA ALA A 58 7.25 -17.55 5.05
C ALA A 58 5.80 -17.64 4.54
N THR A 59 4.83 -17.80 5.44
CA THR A 59 3.40 -17.80 5.06
C THR A 59 2.96 -16.46 4.48
N PHE A 60 3.40 -15.33 5.05
CA PHE A 60 3.06 -14.02 4.48
C PHE A 60 3.67 -13.79 3.10
N GLU A 61 4.89 -14.26 2.86
CA GLU A 61 5.53 -14.21 1.55
C GLU A 61 4.80 -15.09 0.53
N GLU A 62 4.30 -16.26 0.93
CA GLU A 62 3.59 -17.19 0.04
C GLU A 62 2.15 -16.75 -0.27
N GLU A 63 1.40 -16.29 0.74
CA GLU A 63 -0.06 -16.16 0.65
C GLU A 63 -0.55 -14.71 0.49
N LEU A 64 0.25 -13.69 0.84
CA LEU A 64 -0.23 -12.31 0.92
C LEU A 64 0.61 -11.27 0.18
N TYR A 65 1.89 -11.13 0.53
CA TYR A 65 2.72 -10.02 0.06
C TYR A 65 3.65 -10.39 -1.10
N GLY A 66 3.85 -11.68 -1.36
CA GLY A 66 4.84 -12.17 -2.31
C GLY A 66 6.24 -12.32 -1.71
N PRO A 67 7.17 -12.97 -2.43
CA PRO A 67 8.51 -13.24 -1.94
C PRO A 67 9.31 -11.96 -1.74
N TRP A 68 10.10 -11.91 -0.66
CA TRP A 68 11.04 -10.83 -0.44
C TRP A 68 12.18 -10.88 -1.49
N PRO A 69 12.46 -9.79 -2.23
CA PRO A 69 13.55 -9.76 -3.19
C PRO A 69 14.89 -9.58 -2.46
N GLY A 70 15.39 -10.68 -1.89
CA GLY A 70 16.67 -10.71 -1.17
C GLY A 70 17.86 -10.37 -2.07
N ASN A 71 18.90 -9.80 -1.45
CA ASN A 71 20.21 -9.54 -2.08
C ASN A 71 20.20 -8.55 -3.26
N LEU A 72 19.18 -7.70 -3.38
CA LEU A 72 19.27 -6.58 -4.31
C LEU A 72 20.31 -5.57 -3.80
N PRO A 73 21.27 -5.15 -4.65
CA PRO A 73 22.21 -4.10 -4.29
C PRO A 73 21.44 -2.79 -4.03
N VAL A 74 21.89 -2.05 -3.02
CA VAL A 74 21.32 -0.76 -2.65
C VAL A 74 22.45 0.26 -2.61
N SER A 75 22.26 1.40 -3.27
CA SER A 75 23.19 2.52 -3.26
C SER A 75 22.45 3.83 -2.98
N ALA A 76 23.16 4.78 -2.38
CA ALA A 76 22.67 6.13 -2.15
C ALA A 76 23.62 7.13 -2.82
N SER A 77 23.07 8.17 -3.43
CA SER A 77 23.86 9.30 -3.91
C SER A 77 24.44 10.10 -2.73
N GLU A 78 25.39 10.98 -3.02
CA GLU A 78 25.74 12.03 -2.08
C GLU A 78 24.50 12.89 -1.76
N PRO A 79 24.30 13.31 -0.50
CA PRO A 79 23.20 14.20 -0.13
C PRO A 79 23.36 15.59 -0.76
N ARG A 80 22.28 16.12 -1.31
CA ARG A 80 22.11 17.51 -1.74
C ARG A 80 21.45 18.29 -0.61
N ILE A 81 22.08 19.35 -0.13
CA ILE A 81 21.44 20.28 0.81
C ILE A 81 20.37 21.08 0.06
N ILE A 82 19.14 21.01 0.56
CA ILE A 82 17.97 21.76 0.07
C ILE A 82 17.86 23.07 0.84
N ASP A 83 17.89 22.99 2.17
CA ASP A 83 17.89 24.12 3.08
C ASP A 83 18.89 23.88 4.22
N ALA A 84 19.86 24.78 4.37
CA ALA A 84 20.88 24.70 5.41
C ALA A 84 20.38 25.20 6.77
N ASP A 85 19.31 26.00 6.78
CA ASP A 85 18.73 26.67 7.95
C ASP A 85 17.26 26.24 8.15
N TYR A 86 16.97 24.97 7.90
CA TYR A 86 15.62 24.43 7.93
C TYR A 86 14.94 24.63 9.29
N LEU A 87 13.66 25.03 9.25
CA LEU A 87 12.84 25.37 10.43
C LEU A 87 13.50 26.40 11.34
N ASP A 88 13.89 27.55 10.77
CA ASP A 88 14.55 28.65 11.48
C ASP A 88 15.91 28.27 12.07
N GLY A 89 16.70 27.48 11.33
CA GLY A 89 18.03 27.04 11.73
C GLY A 89 18.06 25.90 12.75
N ARG A 90 16.95 25.16 12.91
CA ARG A 90 16.86 24.00 13.81
C ARG A 90 17.51 22.73 13.23
N GLY A 91 17.79 22.72 11.93
CA GLY A 91 18.46 21.62 11.26
C GLY A 91 18.73 21.90 9.80
N THR A 92 19.00 20.84 9.05
CA THR A 92 19.14 20.85 7.59
C THR A 92 18.01 20.07 6.95
N LEU A 93 17.60 20.49 5.76
CA LEU A 93 16.79 19.69 4.84
C LEU A 93 17.71 19.19 3.73
N GLU A 94 17.78 17.88 3.56
CA GLU A 94 18.68 17.21 2.62
C GLU A 94 17.89 16.25 1.74
N GLU A 95 18.37 16.03 0.53
CA GLU A 95 17.81 15.07 -0.41
C GLU A 95 18.89 14.16 -0.96
N MET A 96 18.59 12.86 -1.08
CA MET A 96 19.45 11.90 -1.75
C MET A 96 18.63 10.98 -2.64
N THR A 97 19.27 10.40 -3.66
CA THR A 97 18.65 9.36 -4.49
C THR A 97 19.05 8.00 -3.95
N LEU A 98 18.07 7.21 -3.50
CA LEU A 98 18.26 5.80 -3.15
C LEU A 98 17.98 4.95 -4.40
N THR A 99 18.92 4.10 -4.79
CA THR A 99 18.76 3.15 -5.91
C THR A 99 18.79 1.72 -5.41
N ILE A 100 17.81 0.93 -5.86
CA ILE A 100 17.68 -0.49 -5.54
C ILE A 100 17.76 -1.29 -6.84
N GLY A 101 18.64 -2.30 -6.87
CA GLY A 101 18.89 -3.14 -8.04
C GLY A 101 19.98 -2.60 -8.98
N GLU A 102 20.17 -3.29 -10.10
CA GLU A 102 21.17 -2.98 -11.13
C GLU A 102 20.57 -3.09 -12.54
N GLY A 103 21.20 -2.41 -13.50
CA GLY A 103 20.81 -2.44 -14.92
C GLY A 103 19.41 -1.86 -15.17
N GLU A 104 18.71 -2.40 -16.16
CA GLU A 104 17.37 -1.93 -16.58
C GLU A 104 16.28 -2.17 -15.52
N GLY A 105 16.52 -3.09 -14.59
CA GLY A 105 15.62 -3.41 -13.47
C GLY A 105 15.75 -2.47 -12.27
N ALA A 106 16.80 -1.64 -12.23
CA ALA A 106 17.03 -0.74 -11.11
C ALA A 106 15.90 0.29 -10.96
N ARG A 107 15.60 0.65 -9.72
CA ARG A 107 14.62 1.69 -9.38
C ARG A 107 15.26 2.69 -8.43
N SER A 108 15.07 3.96 -8.74
CA SER A 108 15.61 5.07 -7.98
C SER A 108 14.48 5.89 -7.35
N PHE A 109 14.68 6.31 -6.12
CA PHE A 109 13.69 7.00 -5.30
C PHE A 109 14.35 8.24 -4.67
N PRO A 110 13.79 9.45 -4.85
CA PRO A 110 14.22 10.61 -4.10
C PRO A 110 13.78 10.46 -2.64
N VAL A 111 14.73 10.58 -1.72
CA VAL A 111 14.51 10.53 -0.27
C VAL A 111 14.88 11.88 0.31
N VAL A 112 13.92 12.54 0.95
CA VAL A 112 14.13 13.81 1.66
C VAL A 112 14.23 13.53 3.16
N ILE A 113 15.21 14.15 3.81
CA ILE A 113 15.51 13.96 5.23
C ILE A 113 15.67 15.33 5.89
N ALA A 114 14.91 15.59 6.94
CA ALA A 114 15.15 16.70 7.85
C ALA A 114 16.05 16.22 9.00
N VAL A 115 17.23 16.80 9.13
CA VAL A 115 18.25 16.39 10.11
C VAL A 115 18.38 17.48 11.18
N PRO A 116 18.03 17.21 12.45
CA PRO A 116 18.17 18.19 13.51
C PRO A 116 19.65 18.42 13.85
N ASN A 117 20.00 19.63 14.30
CA ASN A 117 21.38 19.99 14.63
C ASN A 117 22.03 19.03 15.64
N GLU A 118 21.26 18.52 16.59
CA GLU A 118 21.72 17.55 17.60
C GLU A 118 22.25 16.26 16.99
N ALA A 119 21.83 15.90 15.77
CA ALA A 119 22.34 14.72 15.05
C ALA A 119 23.84 14.81 14.74
N ARG A 120 24.41 16.04 14.74
CA ARG A 120 25.86 16.27 14.55
C ARG A 120 26.68 15.85 15.76
N GLU A 121 26.08 15.86 16.95
CA GLU A 121 26.77 15.59 18.21
C GLU A 121 26.50 14.18 18.72
N ARG A 122 25.32 13.63 18.40
CA ARG A 122 24.89 12.31 18.89
C ARG A 122 23.85 11.68 17.96
N PRO A 123 23.72 10.34 17.94
CA PRO A 123 22.63 9.69 17.25
C PRO A 123 21.27 10.15 17.76
N VAL A 124 20.34 10.39 16.83
CA VAL A 124 18.95 10.73 17.10
C VAL A 124 18.01 9.67 16.50
N PRO A 125 16.80 9.48 17.03
CA PRO A 125 15.81 8.61 16.41
C PRO A 125 15.44 9.08 15.00
N LEU A 126 15.33 8.14 14.06
CA LEU A 126 14.86 8.40 12.70
C LEU A 126 13.41 7.94 12.55
N LEU A 127 12.56 8.84 12.08
CA LEU A 127 11.20 8.51 11.65
C LEU A 127 11.20 8.36 10.13
N ILE A 128 10.81 7.18 9.64
CA ILE A 128 10.72 6.89 8.21
C ILE A 128 9.25 6.79 7.84
N SER A 129 8.83 7.53 6.82
CA SER A 129 7.46 7.51 6.29
C SER A 129 7.49 7.41 4.77
N GLN A 130 6.50 6.73 4.22
CA GLN A 130 6.19 6.75 2.79
C GLN A 130 5.02 7.72 2.58
N THR A 131 5.12 8.56 1.55
CA THR A 131 4.03 9.46 1.14
C THR A 131 3.19 8.83 0.04
N PHE A 132 1.92 9.23 -0.07
CA PHE A 132 0.99 8.72 -1.10
C PHE A 132 1.15 9.42 -2.45
N SER A 133 1.56 10.68 -2.45
CA SER A 133 1.76 11.47 -3.66
C SER A 133 3.25 11.53 -3.96
N ASP A 134 3.89 12.65 -3.65
CA ASP A 134 5.31 12.89 -3.86
C ASP A 134 5.88 13.71 -2.68
N ASN A 135 7.19 13.94 -2.70
CA ASN A 135 7.85 14.78 -1.71
C ASN A 135 7.39 16.24 -1.79
N CYS A 136 6.93 16.73 -2.96
CA CYS A 136 6.40 18.09 -3.10
C CYS A 136 5.19 18.33 -2.19
N SER A 137 4.31 17.34 -2.05
CA SER A 137 3.12 17.45 -1.18
C SER A 137 3.46 17.58 0.32
N VAL A 138 4.64 17.10 0.72
CA VAL A 138 5.14 17.16 2.11
C VAL A 138 5.96 18.44 2.33
N PHE A 139 6.72 18.84 1.32
CA PHE A 139 7.61 20.01 1.33
C PHE A 139 7.24 21.00 0.22
N PRO A 140 6.04 21.63 0.27
CA PRO A 140 5.50 22.41 -0.85
C PRO A 140 6.28 23.69 -1.17
N ASN A 141 7.10 24.16 -0.24
CA ASN A 141 7.88 25.40 -0.38
C ASN A 141 9.37 25.12 -0.62
N ASP A 142 9.78 23.85 -0.68
CA ASP A 142 11.18 23.46 -0.80
C ASP A 142 11.43 22.84 -2.19
N PRO A 143 12.60 23.09 -2.81
CA PRO A 143 12.93 22.60 -4.16
C PRO A 143 13.40 21.13 -4.13
N VAL A 144 12.54 20.26 -3.60
CA VAL A 144 12.72 18.80 -3.58
C VAL A 144 12.35 18.19 -4.93
N THR A 145 12.68 16.91 -5.12
CA THR A 145 12.47 16.18 -6.36
C THR A 145 11.20 15.34 -6.28
N GLU A 146 10.33 15.44 -7.29
CA GLU A 146 9.17 14.58 -7.43
C GLU A 146 9.53 13.19 -7.98
N PHE A 147 8.60 12.25 -7.87
CA PHE A 147 8.78 10.96 -8.50
C PHE A 147 8.79 11.13 -10.03
N GLY A 148 9.95 10.90 -10.65
CA GLY A 148 10.17 11.16 -12.08
C GLY A 148 11.36 12.08 -12.35
N GLY A 149 11.90 12.76 -11.33
CA GLY A 149 13.17 13.48 -11.39
C GLY A 149 13.05 14.99 -11.66
N THR A 150 11.84 15.50 -11.78
CA THR A 150 11.53 16.94 -11.90
C THR A 150 11.60 17.60 -10.52
N ILE A 151 12.10 18.84 -10.48
CA ILE A 151 12.15 19.63 -9.23
C ILE A 151 10.79 20.27 -9.03
N CYS A 152 10.30 20.29 -7.79
CA CYS A 152 9.08 21.00 -7.44
C CYS A 152 9.30 22.51 -7.66
N ASP A 153 8.58 23.07 -8.63
CA ASP A 153 8.37 24.52 -8.70
C ASP A 153 7.36 24.86 -7.60
N GLY A 154 7.84 25.19 -6.40
CA GLY A 154 6.99 25.48 -5.25
C GLY A 154 5.78 26.36 -5.61
N THR A 155 4.61 26.05 -5.07
CA THR A 155 3.36 26.77 -5.37
C THR A 155 3.33 28.17 -4.79
#